data_AF-A0A7X9CIM7-F1
#
_entry.id   AF-A0A7X9CIM7-F1
#
_cell.length_a   1.000
_cell.length_b   1.000
_cell.length_c   1.000
_cell.angle_alpha   90.00
_cell.angle_beta   90.00
_cell.angle_gamma   90.00
#
_symmetry.space_group_name_H-M   'P 1'
#
loop_
_entity.id
_entity.type
_entity.pdbx_description
1 polymer ?
#
loop_
_entity_poly.entity_id
_entity_poly.type
_entity_poly.pdbx_seq_one_letter_code
_entity_poly.pdbx_strand_id
1 'polypeptide(L)'
;MKKMFLFLSLLLSAGMIMAQNAYQFKVVKENAVTSVKNQSSTGTCWSFSGVAFLESELLRMGKGTFDLSEMYIVRRNYEDKALKHARLHGNLNFAPGGSFADVIETLDAYGVMPDEAYHGLHYGSETHNHGELDKILKSYMDGVIGARTLSPVWNKGIAGILDSYLGEVPEKFQYNGKEYTPHSFAAELGLKQEDYISLTSFTHHPFYKPFAIEVPDNWRWALSYNLPVDELMEVM
;
A
#
# COMPACT_ATOMS: atom_id res chain seq x y z
N MET A 1 -34.52 35.14 -29.73
CA MET A 1 -33.90 34.85 -28.41
C MET A 1 -33.55 33.37 -28.24
N LYS A 2 -34.49 32.42 -28.31
CA LYS A 2 -34.19 30.96 -28.15
C LYS A 2 -33.13 30.41 -29.12
N LYS A 3 -33.15 30.82 -30.40
CA LYS A 3 -32.15 30.41 -31.42
C LYS A 3 -30.73 30.94 -31.15
N MET A 4 -30.62 32.11 -30.50
CA MET A 4 -29.33 32.74 -30.18
C MET A 4 -28.70 32.09 -28.94
N PHE A 5 -29.52 31.69 -27.96
CA PHE A 5 -29.08 30.89 -26.82
C PHE A 5 -28.59 29.50 -27.26
N LEU A 6 -29.30 28.84 -28.19
CA LEU A 6 -28.89 27.52 -28.70
C LEU A 6 -27.54 27.56 -29.43
N PHE A 7 -27.29 28.64 -30.18
CA PHE A 7 -26.04 28.84 -30.92
C PHE A 7 -24.88 29.14 -29.98
N LEU A 8 -25.11 29.96 -28.95
CA LEU A 8 -24.10 30.27 -27.93
C LEU A 8 -23.75 29.03 -27.09
N SER A 9 -24.73 28.18 -26.75
CA SER A 9 -24.47 26.91 -26.06
C SER A 9 -23.68 25.90 -26.89
N LEU A 10 -23.86 25.88 -28.23
CA LEU A 10 -23.08 25.03 -29.13
C LEU A 10 -21.62 25.49 -29.27
N LEU A 11 -21.40 26.82 -29.27
CA LEU A 11 -20.06 27.41 -29.32
C LEU A 11 -19.28 27.17 -28.01
N LEU A 12 -19.95 27.25 -26.86
CA LEU A 12 -19.33 26.94 -25.56
C LEU A 12 -18.97 25.47 -25.41
N SER A 13 -19.82 24.54 -25.88
CA SER A 13 -19.50 23.11 -25.84
C SER A 13 -18.38 22.72 -26.82
N ALA A 14 -18.31 23.33 -28.00
CA ALA A 14 -17.20 23.13 -28.94
C ALA A 14 -15.85 23.63 -28.39
N GLY A 15 -15.84 24.75 -27.65
CA GLY A 15 -14.64 25.26 -27.00
C GLY A 15 -14.13 24.39 -25.84
N MET A 16 -15.03 23.72 -25.11
CA MET A 16 -14.66 22.79 -24.03
C MET A 16 -14.07 21.46 -24.55
N ILE A 17 -14.54 20.96 -25.70
CA ILE A 17 -14.00 19.74 -26.34
C ILE A 17 -12.56 19.97 -26.85
N MET A 18 -12.27 21.16 -27.35
CA MET A 18 -10.92 21.56 -27.80
C MET A 18 -9.89 21.66 -26.67
N ALA A 19 -10.33 21.92 -25.43
CA ALA A 19 -9.44 22.10 -24.27
C ALA A 19 -8.96 20.79 -23.62
N GLN A 20 -9.56 19.64 -23.98
CA GLN A 20 -9.19 18.34 -23.42
C GLN A 20 -7.93 17.71 -24.06
N ASN A 21 -7.42 18.26 -25.16
CA ASN A 21 -6.23 17.76 -25.87
C ASN A 21 -4.97 18.60 -25.62
N ALA A 22 -4.76 19.08 -24.39
CA ALA A 22 -3.61 19.94 -24.09
C ALA A 22 -2.25 19.20 -24.21
N TYR A 23 -2.24 17.87 -24.02
CA TYR A 23 -1.03 17.05 -24.10
C TYR A 23 -1.28 15.80 -24.93
N GLN A 24 -0.35 15.50 -25.84
CA GLN A 24 -0.30 14.25 -26.59
C GLN A 24 0.96 13.50 -26.19
N PHE A 25 0.77 12.35 -25.53
CA PHE A 25 1.87 11.48 -25.12
C PHE A 25 2.06 10.36 -26.15
N LYS A 26 3.33 10.04 -26.44
CA LYS A 26 3.72 8.90 -27.26
C LYS A 26 4.54 7.96 -26.40
N VAL A 27 4.14 6.69 -26.34
CA VAL A 27 4.90 5.65 -25.67
C VAL A 27 6.22 5.44 -26.42
N VAL A 28 7.34 5.61 -25.72
CA VAL A 28 8.69 5.29 -26.23
C VAL A 28 9.05 3.86 -25.87
N LYS A 29 8.78 3.48 -24.62
CA LYS A 29 8.93 2.13 -24.08
C LYS A 29 7.98 1.98 -22.89
N GLU A 30 7.42 0.79 -22.73
CA GLU A 30 6.63 0.41 -21.57
C GLU A 30 6.96 -1.04 -21.20
N ASN A 31 6.90 -1.35 -19.91
CA ASN A 31 7.02 -2.71 -19.40
C ASN A 31 5.62 -3.27 -19.12
N ALA A 32 5.51 -4.60 -19.01
CA ALA A 32 4.24 -5.24 -18.70
C ALA A 32 3.76 -4.88 -17.28
N VAL A 33 2.48 -4.54 -17.16
CA VAL A 33 1.80 -4.22 -15.89
C VAL A 33 0.46 -4.95 -15.85
N THR A 34 -0.08 -5.12 -14.65
CA THR A 34 -1.44 -5.65 -14.44
C THR A 34 -2.51 -4.56 -14.63
N SER A 35 -3.77 -4.92 -14.41
CA SER A 35 -4.88 -3.97 -14.48
C SER A 35 -4.76 -2.87 -13.43
N VAL A 36 -5.29 -1.69 -13.75
CA VAL A 36 -5.39 -0.59 -12.80
C VAL A 36 -6.31 -0.97 -11.65
N LYS A 37 -5.82 -0.84 -10.42
CA LYS A 37 -6.57 -1.04 -9.16
C LYS A 37 -7.09 0.29 -8.61
N ASN A 38 -8.04 0.22 -7.68
CA ASN A 38 -8.65 1.39 -7.06
C ASN A 38 -8.68 1.27 -5.53
N GLN A 39 -7.79 2.00 -4.85
CA GLN A 39 -7.77 2.06 -3.39
C GLN A 39 -9.02 2.72 -2.77
N SER A 40 -9.80 3.45 -3.59
CA SER A 40 -10.99 4.19 -3.15
C SER A 40 -10.69 5.13 -1.97
N SER A 41 -11.55 5.19 -0.95
CA SER A 41 -11.44 6.13 0.16
C SER A 41 -10.56 5.58 1.28
N THR A 42 -9.28 5.38 0.98
CA THR A 42 -8.27 4.87 1.93
C THR A 42 -6.93 5.61 1.80
N GLY A 43 -6.10 5.53 2.86
CA GLY A 43 -4.71 5.99 2.86
C GLY A 43 -3.68 4.90 2.47
N THR A 44 -4.06 3.93 1.65
CA THR A 44 -3.27 2.69 1.43
C THR A 44 -2.51 2.65 0.10
N CYS A 45 -2.23 3.80 -0.52
CA CYS A 45 -1.53 3.88 -1.81
C CYS A 45 -0.20 3.12 -1.82
N TRP A 46 0.53 3.14 -0.70
CA TRP A 46 1.78 2.42 -0.50
C TRP A 46 1.65 0.90 -0.67
N SER A 47 0.51 0.32 -0.28
CA SER A 47 0.23 -1.10 -0.48
C SER A 47 -0.15 -1.38 -1.93
N PHE A 48 -1.07 -0.59 -2.51
CA PHE A 48 -1.50 -0.74 -3.90
C PHE A 48 -0.36 -0.56 -4.89
N SER A 49 0.49 0.45 -4.73
CA SER A 49 1.63 0.66 -5.63
C SER A 49 2.72 -0.40 -5.43
N GLY A 50 2.99 -0.82 -4.19
CA GLY A 50 3.98 -1.86 -3.91
C GLY A 50 3.54 -3.24 -4.41
N VAL A 51 2.26 -3.57 -4.27
CA VAL A 51 1.67 -4.79 -4.83
C VAL A 51 1.71 -4.76 -6.35
N ALA A 52 1.29 -3.66 -7.00
CA ALA A 52 1.37 -3.54 -8.46
C ALA A 52 2.82 -3.68 -8.96
N PHE A 53 3.80 -3.21 -8.20
CA PHE A 53 5.22 -3.43 -8.48
C PHE A 53 5.58 -4.92 -8.38
N LEU A 54 5.20 -5.62 -7.30
CA LEU A 54 5.43 -7.06 -7.16
C LEU A 54 4.74 -7.87 -8.26
N GLU A 55 3.52 -7.53 -8.65
CA GLU A 55 2.80 -8.16 -9.77
C GLU A 55 3.53 -7.97 -11.10
N SER A 56 4.09 -6.77 -11.33
CA SER A 56 4.92 -6.50 -12.51
C SER A 56 6.24 -7.30 -12.47
N GLU A 57 6.82 -7.52 -11.30
CA GLU A 57 7.97 -8.41 -11.13
C GLU A 57 7.62 -9.88 -11.42
N LEU A 58 6.43 -10.35 -11.03
CA LEU A 58 5.95 -11.69 -11.40
C LEU A 58 5.79 -11.85 -12.92
N LEU A 59 5.29 -10.81 -13.61
CA LEU A 59 5.27 -10.78 -15.08
C LEU A 59 6.70 -10.84 -15.65
N ARG A 60 7.63 -10.02 -15.13
CA ARG A 60 9.04 -10.00 -15.55
C ARG A 60 9.73 -11.35 -15.35
N MET A 61 9.41 -12.05 -14.26
CA MET A 61 9.96 -13.36 -13.90
C MET A 61 9.28 -14.53 -14.64
N GLY A 62 8.29 -14.26 -15.49
CA GLY A 62 7.56 -15.29 -16.23
C GLY A 62 6.65 -16.17 -15.36
N LYS A 63 6.25 -15.68 -14.18
CA LYS A 63 5.33 -16.37 -13.27
C LYS A 63 3.88 -16.28 -13.72
N GLY A 64 3.55 -15.26 -14.52
CA GLY A 64 2.21 -15.00 -15.03
C GLY A 64 1.52 -13.84 -14.32
N THR A 65 0.23 -13.69 -14.58
CA THR A 65 -0.59 -12.61 -14.00
C THR A 65 -1.17 -13.05 -12.66
N PHE A 66 -0.98 -12.23 -11.63
CA PHE A 66 -1.55 -12.44 -10.30
C PHE A 66 -2.31 -11.19 -9.86
N ASP A 67 -3.23 -11.40 -8.94
CA ASP A 67 -3.94 -10.35 -8.21
C ASP A 67 -3.69 -10.59 -6.72
N LEU A 68 -2.75 -9.85 -6.14
CA LEU A 68 -2.32 -10.03 -4.75
C LEU A 68 -3.11 -9.11 -3.82
N SER A 69 -3.41 -9.58 -2.62
CA SER A 69 -4.19 -8.80 -1.65
C SER A 69 -3.39 -7.64 -1.06
N GLU A 70 -3.71 -6.41 -1.46
CA GLU A 70 -3.22 -5.21 -0.79
C GLU A 70 -3.68 -5.14 0.66
N MET A 71 -4.90 -5.61 0.92
CA MET A 71 -5.52 -5.53 2.23
C MET A 71 -4.89 -6.47 3.24
N TYR A 72 -4.36 -7.60 2.80
CA TYR A 72 -3.57 -8.48 3.66
C TYR A 72 -2.35 -7.73 4.19
N ILE A 73 -1.60 -7.07 3.30
CA ILE A 73 -0.42 -6.29 3.68
C ILE A 73 -0.81 -5.12 4.59
N VAL A 74 -1.89 -4.39 4.28
CA VAL A 74 -2.42 -3.31 5.13
C VAL A 74 -2.76 -3.84 6.53
N ARG A 75 -3.51 -4.93 6.60
CA ARG A 75 -3.95 -5.58 7.84
C ARG A 75 -2.78 -6.00 8.73
N ARG A 76 -1.72 -6.61 8.16
CA ARG A 76 -0.51 -7.00 8.92
C ARG A 76 0.25 -5.78 9.43
N ASN A 77 0.44 -4.78 8.58
CA ASN A 77 1.20 -3.59 8.95
C ASN A 77 0.48 -2.69 9.96
N TYR A 78 -0.86 -2.66 9.96
CA TYR A 78 -1.61 -1.92 10.98
C TYR A 78 -1.40 -2.49 12.39
N GLU A 79 -1.31 -3.82 12.54
CA GLU A 79 -0.98 -4.45 13.82
C GLU A 79 0.44 -4.14 14.27
N ASP A 80 1.42 -4.28 13.37
CA ASP A 80 2.82 -4.00 13.71
C ASP A 80 3.04 -2.54 14.06
N LYS A 81 2.43 -1.62 13.30
CA LYS A 81 2.51 -0.19 13.56
C LYS A 81 1.88 0.15 14.91
N ALA A 82 0.74 -0.46 15.26
CA ALA A 82 0.14 -0.29 16.58
C ALA A 82 1.06 -0.78 17.71
N LEU A 83 1.70 -1.94 17.52
CA LEU A 83 2.69 -2.47 18.44
C LEU A 83 3.89 -1.55 18.62
N LYS A 84 4.46 -1.04 17.53
CA LYS A 84 5.59 -0.13 17.60
C LYS A 84 5.18 1.22 18.21
N HIS A 85 4.00 1.73 17.88
CA HIS A 85 3.44 2.94 18.48
C HIS A 85 3.25 2.81 20.00
N ALA A 86 2.71 1.67 20.48
CA ALA A 86 2.62 1.36 21.90
C ALA A 86 3.98 1.30 22.59
N ARG A 87 4.95 0.61 21.98
CA ARG A 87 6.33 0.49 22.50
C ARG A 87 7.05 1.84 22.60
N LEU A 88 6.72 2.75 21.69
CA LEU A 88 7.28 4.11 21.66
C LEU A 88 6.41 5.11 22.42
N HIS A 89 5.48 4.64 23.25
CA HIS A 89 4.64 5.48 24.10
C HIS A 89 3.92 6.60 23.33
N GLY A 90 3.45 6.28 22.11
CA GLY A 90 2.72 7.23 21.26
C GLY A 90 3.59 8.13 20.40
N ASN A 91 4.92 8.06 20.49
CA ASN A 91 5.85 8.94 19.77
C ASN A 91 6.18 8.46 18.34
N LEU A 92 5.38 7.57 17.78
CA LEU A 92 5.45 7.12 16.39
C LEU A 92 4.19 7.56 15.66
N ASN A 93 4.25 7.82 14.36
CA ASN A 93 3.03 8.05 13.60
C ASN A 93 2.13 6.81 13.63
N PHE A 94 0.85 6.99 13.99
CA PHE A 94 -0.17 5.95 13.89
C PHE A 94 -1.31 6.47 13.01
N ALA A 95 -1.16 6.21 11.71
CA ALA A 95 -2.01 6.69 10.63
C ALA A 95 -2.03 5.63 9.48
N PRO A 96 -2.96 5.72 8.51
CA PRO A 96 -3.13 4.72 7.47
C PRO A 96 -2.00 4.66 6.42
N GLY A 97 -1.20 5.73 6.32
CA GLY A 97 -0.05 5.81 5.42
C GLY A 97 1.04 4.79 5.72
N GLY A 98 1.98 4.61 4.82
CA GLY A 98 3.01 3.57 4.91
C GLY A 98 4.04 3.75 3.80
N SER A 99 4.91 2.75 3.64
CA SER A 99 6.02 2.80 2.69
C SER A 99 6.16 1.52 1.88
N PHE A 100 6.96 1.52 0.82
CA PHE A 100 7.28 0.29 0.09
C PHE A 100 7.95 -0.76 0.98
N ALA A 101 8.70 -0.35 2.00
CA ALA A 101 9.27 -1.28 2.96
C ALA A 101 8.19 -2.09 3.70
N ASP A 102 7.01 -1.53 3.94
CA ASP A 102 5.89 -2.24 4.55
C ASP A 102 5.39 -3.39 3.66
N VAL A 103 5.52 -3.26 2.34
CA VAL A 103 5.17 -4.29 1.36
C VAL A 103 6.30 -5.33 1.23
N ILE A 104 7.52 -4.86 1.03
CA ILE A 104 8.69 -5.71 0.78
C ILE A 104 9.07 -6.51 2.02
N GLU A 105 9.05 -5.92 3.23
CA GLU A 105 9.35 -6.64 4.47
C GLU A 105 8.23 -7.63 4.87
N THR A 106 7.01 -7.42 4.37
CA THR A 106 5.90 -8.35 4.60
C THR A 106 6.17 -9.70 3.93
N LEU A 107 6.94 -9.76 2.83
CA LEU A 107 7.32 -11.02 2.16
C LEU A 107 7.95 -12.01 3.15
N ASP A 108 8.92 -11.57 3.93
CA ASP A 108 9.62 -12.43 4.90
C ASP A 108 8.82 -12.56 6.20
N ALA A 109 8.27 -11.45 6.71
CA ALA A 109 7.56 -11.45 7.98
C ALA A 109 6.29 -12.30 7.93
N TYR A 110 5.52 -12.21 6.83
CA TYR A 110 4.17 -12.76 6.73
C TYR A 110 3.86 -13.48 5.41
N GLY A 111 4.65 -13.31 4.36
CA GLY A 111 4.33 -13.84 3.02
C GLY A 111 3.33 -12.97 2.27
N VAL A 112 2.63 -13.54 1.30
CA VAL A 112 1.57 -12.87 0.51
C VAL A 112 0.41 -13.81 0.24
N MET A 113 -0.73 -13.28 -0.17
CA MET A 113 -1.90 -14.06 -0.54
C MET A 113 -2.63 -13.41 -1.72
N PRO A 114 -3.39 -14.18 -2.52
CA PRO A 114 -4.19 -13.62 -3.61
C PRO A 114 -5.38 -12.82 -3.04
N ASP A 115 -5.86 -11.82 -3.79
CA ASP A 115 -7.00 -10.99 -3.37
C ASP A 115 -8.25 -11.84 -3.08
N GLU A 116 -8.50 -12.89 -3.88
CA GLU A 116 -9.63 -13.81 -3.66
C GLU A 116 -9.58 -14.57 -2.32
N ALA A 117 -8.40 -14.70 -1.70
CA ALA A 117 -8.25 -15.29 -0.36
C ALA A 117 -8.47 -14.26 0.76
N TYR A 118 -8.26 -12.97 0.49
CA TYR A 118 -8.43 -11.89 1.47
C TYR A 118 -8.71 -10.55 0.79
N HIS A 119 -9.97 -10.29 0.50
CA HIS A 119 -10.37 -9.05 -0.17
C HIS A 119 -10.38 -7.83 0.78
N GLY A 120 -10.42 -8.03 2.10
CA GLY A 120 -10.34 -6.91 3.06
C GLY A 120 -11.55 -5.97 3.10
N LEU A 121 -12.72 -6.43 2.66
CA LEU A 121 -13.94 -5.64 2.52
C LEU A 121 -15.11 -6.25 3.29
N HIS A 122 -15.06 -6.20 4.63
CA HIS A 122 -15.96 -6.93 5.52
C HIS A 122 -17.03 -6.05 6.21
N TYR A 123 -17.32 -4.88 5.64
CA TYR A 123 -18.29 -3.89 6.17
C TYR A 123 -19.44 -3.56 5.21
N GLY A 124 -19.66 -4.40 4.19
CA GLY A 124 -20.85 -4.34 3.33
C GLY A 124 -20.88 -3.21 2.29
N SER A 125 -19.75 -2.55 2.02
CA SER A 125 -19.62 -1.61 0.91
C SER A 125 -19.15 -2.30 -0.38
N GLU A 126 -19.30 -1.61 -1.51
CA GLU A 126 -18.79 -2.07 -2.81
C GLU A 126 -17.32 -1.73 -3.03
N THR A 127 -16.80 -0.73 -2.31
CA THR A 127 -15.40 -0.29 -2.41
C THR A 127 -14.84 0.05 -1.03
N HIS A 128 -13.51 0.06 -0.91
CA HIS A 128 -12.88 0.39 0.37
C HIS A 128 -13.20 1.79 0.85
N ASN A 129 -13.53 1.90 2.14
CA ASN A 129 -13.73 3.17 2.82
C ASN A 129 -13.26 3.04 4.27
N HIS A 130 -12.03 3.47 4.53
CA HIS A 130 -11.40 3.33 5.84
C HIS A 130 -11.57 4.57 6.72
N GLY A 131 -12.37 5.56 6.29
CA GLY A 131 -12.55 6.80 7.06
C GLY A 131 -13.11 6.59 8.48
N GLU A 132 -13.92 5.56 8.69
CA GLU A 132 -14.37 5.13 10.03
C GLU A 132 -13.30 4.29 10.74
N LEU A 133 -12.79 3.25 10.08
CA LEU A 133 -11.76 2.36 10.60
C LEU A 133 -10.55 3.12 11.14
N ASP A 134 -10.00 4.06 10.36
CA ASP A 134 -8.82 4.84 10.71
C ASP A 134 -9.03 5.65 12.00
N LYS A 135 -10.22 6.24 12.17
CA LYS A 135 -10.59 6.99 13.39
C LYS A 135 -10.71 6.05 14.59
N ILE A 136 -11.35 4.90 14.42
CA ILE A 136 -11.53 3.92 15.49
C ILE A 136 -10.19 3.36 15.94
N LEU A 137 -9.33 2.96 15.01
CA LEU A 137 -7.97 2.48 15.31
C LEU A 137 -7.18 3.56 16.06
N LYS A 138 -7.22 4.80 15.58
CA LYS A 138 -6.52 5.92 16.23
C LYS A 138 -7.02 6.16 17.64
N SER A 139 -8.34 6.24 17.84
CA SER A 139 -8.93 6.41 19.18
C SER A 139 -8.65 5.24 20.11
N TYR A 140 -8.63 4.01 19.59
CA TYR A 140 -8.24 2.83 20.35
C TYR A 140 -6.81 2.96 20.85
N MET A 141 -5.87 3.30 19.95
CA MET A 141 -4.46 3.47 20.31
C MET A 141 -4.25 4.65 21.26
N ASP A 142 -4.94 5.78 21.08
CA ASP A 142 -4.88 6.91 22.02
C ASP A 142 -5.30 6.49 23.44
N GLY A 143 -6.34 5.66 23.56
CA GLY A 143 -6.76 5.08 24.84
C GLY A 143 -5.73 4.14 25.46
N VAL A 144 -5.07 3.31 24.63
CA VAL A 144 -3.96 2.44 25.06
C VAL A 144 -2.80 3.28 25.58
N ILE A 145 -2.36 4.29 24.84
CA ILE A 145 -1.22 5.16 25.22
C ILE A 145 -1.54 5.98 26.48
N GLY A 146 -2.80 6.40 26.66
CA GLY A 146 -3.24 7.15 27.84
C GLY A 146 -3.28 6.33 29.13
N ALA A 147 -3.15 5.00 29.07
CA ALA A 147 -3.18 4.15 30.24
C ALA A 147 -1.85 4.15 31.01
N ARG A 148 -1.93 4.20 32.34
CA ARG A 148 -0.73 4.12 33.22
C ARG A 148 0.01 2.79 33.11
N THR A 149 -0.74 1.70 32.91
CA THR A 149 -0.23 0.34 32.76
C THR A 149 -0.99 -0.35 31.65
N LEU A 150 -0.27 -1.00 30.74
CA LEU A 150 -0.88 -1.77 29.66
C LEU A 150 -1.24 -3.17 30.12
N SER A 151 -2.43 -3.63 29.74
CA SER A 151 -2.81 -5.04 29.88
C SER A 151 -2.07 -5.90 28.85
N PRO A 152 -2.00 -7.23 29.01
CA PRO A 152 -1.44 -8.11 27.99
C PRO A 152 -2.42 -8.41 26.83
N VAL A 153 -3.57 -7.73 26.76
CA VAL A 153 -4.65 -8.06 25.81
C VAL A 153 -5.06 -6.93 24.86
N TRP A 154 -4.49 -5.73 24.99
CA TRP A 154 -4.86 -4.60 24.12
C TRP A 154 -4.57 -4.91 22.64
N ASN A 155 -3.52 -5.69 22.35
CA ASN A 155 -3.21 -6.14 21.00
C ASN A 155 -4.30 -7.05 20.41
N LYS A 156 -5.02 -7.81 21.25
CA LYS A 156 -6.20 -8.58 20.81
C LYS A 156 -7.38 -7.67 20.48
N GLY A 157 -7.53 -6.57 21.20
CA GLY A 157 -8.61 -5.61 20.93
C GLY A 157 -8.45 -4.92 19.58
N ILE A 158 -7.23 -4.48 19.24
CA ILE A 158 -6.98 -3.92 17.91
C ILE A 158 -7.12 -4.96 16.80
N ALA A 159 -6.64 -6.20 17.01
CA ALA A 159 -6.85 -7.30 16.07
C ALA A 159 -8.35 -7.54 15.81
N GLY A 160 -9.18 -7.60 16.87
CA GLY A 160 -10.62 -7.78 16.73
C GLY A 160 -11.32 -6.62 16.00
N ILE A 161 -10.85 -5.38 16.17
CA ILE A 161 -11.33 -4.25 15.35
C ILE A 161 -10.97 -4.51 13.88
N LEU A 162 -9.71 -4.82 13.59
CA LEU A 162 -9.28 -5.06 12.21
C LEU A 162 -10.01 -6.25 11.57
N ASP A 163 -10.23 -7.33 12.30
CA ASP A 163 -10.95 -8.51 11.81
C ASP A 163 -12.42 -8.18 11.52
N SER A 164 -13.03 -7.27 12.29
CA SER A 164 -14.41 -6.82 12.06
C SER A 164 -14.57 -6.05 10.74
N TYR A 165 -13.55 -5.28 10.32
CA TYR A 165 -13.60 -4.46 9.11
C TYR A 165 -12.96 -5.14 7.90
N LEU A 166 -11.83 -5.81 8.08
CA LEU A 166 -11.02 -6.37 7.00
C LEU A 166 -11.20 -7.90 6.89
N GLY A 167 -11.88 -8.53 7.84
CA GLY A 167 -12.02 -9.97 7.92
C GLY A 167 -10.84 -10.62 8.64
N GLU A 168 -11.07 -11.82 9.18
CA GLU A 168 -10.03 -12.64 9.78
C GLU A 168 -9.05 -13.12 8.72
N VAL A 169 -7.75 -13.05 9.04
CA VAL A 169 -6.70 -13.51 8.14
C VAL A 169 -6.68 -15.04 8.12
N PRO A 170 -6.92 -15.70 6.98
CA PRO A 170 -6.87 -17.16 6.92
C PRO A 170 -5.44 -17.67 7.11
N GLU A 171 -5.25 -18.64 8.00
CA GLU A 171 -3.95 -19.32 8.14
C GLU A 171 -3.57 -20.10 6.87
N LYS A 172 -4.59 -20.59 6.16
CA LYS A 172 -4.47 -21.35 4.91
C LYS A 172 -5.58 -20.99 3.94
N PHE A 173 -5.28 -21.05 2.65
CA PHE A 173 -6.24 -20.80 1.58
C PHE A 173 -5.99 -21.77 0.40
N GLN A 174 -7.02 -21.98 -0.41
CA GLN A 174 -6.93 -22.74 -1.65
C GLN A 174 -6.68 -21.78 -2.81
N TYR A 175 -5.72 -22.09 -3.68
CA TYR A 175 -5.46 -21.34 -4.90
C TYR A 175 -5.11 -22.32 -6.02
N ASN A 176 -5.83 -22.25 -7.15
CA ASN A 176 -5.66 -23.16 -8.29
C ASN A 176 -5.60 -24.65 -7.91
N GLY A 177 -6.45 -25.07 -6.96
CA GLY A 177 -6.55 -26.47 -6.53
C GLY A 177 -5.45 -26.96 -5.60
N LYS A 178 -4.58 -26.08 -5.09
CA LYS A 178 -3.56 -26.39 -4.07
C LYS A 178 -3.74 -25.52 -2.83
N GLU A 179 -3.52 -26.12 -1.67
CA GLU A 179 -3.56 -25.41 -0.38
C GLU A 179 -2.23 -24.70 -0.12
N TYR A 180 -2.29 -23.46 0.34
CA TYR A 180 -1.15 -22.63 0.68
C TYR A 180 -1.33 -21.95 2.05
N THR A 181 -0.21 -21.73 2.73
CA THR A 181 -0.05 -20.62 3.68
C THR A 181 0.49 -19.39 2.95
N PRO A 182 0.38 -18.17 3.51
CA PRO A 182 0.93 -16.96 2.90
C PRO A 182 2.43 -17.05 2.55
N HIS A 183 3.25 -17.60 3.46
CA HIS A 183 4.69 -17.83 3.20
C HIS A 183 4.93 -18.84 2.08
N SER A 184 4.19 -19.95 2.06
CA SER A 184 4.34 -20.95 1.00
C SER A 184 3.93 -20.42 -0.37
N PHE A 185 2.97 -19.50 -0.41
CA PHE A 185 2.55 -18.83 -1.64
C PHE A 185 3.61 -17.84 -2.12
N ALA A 186 4.17 -17.01 -1.24
CA ALA A 186 5.31 -16.14 -1.57
C ALA A 186 6.49 -16.95 -2.14
N ALA A 187 6.80 -18.11 -1.54
CA ALA A 187 7.86 -19.01 -1.99
C ALA A 187 7.59 -19.62 -3.37
N GLU A 188 6.35 -20.04 -3.65
CA GLU A 188 5.92 -20.54 -4.98
C GLU A 188 6.11 -19.45 -6.06
N LEU A 189 5.75 -18.21 -5.72
CA LEU A 189 5.93 -17.05 -6.57
C LEU A 189 7.40 -16.65 -6.74
N GLY A 190 8.28 -17.07 -5.83
CA GLY A 190 9.70 -16.75 -5.85
C GLY A 190 10.00 -15.30 -5.46
N LEU A 191 9.08 -14.65 -4.73
CA LEU A 191 9.28 -13.30 -4.21
C LEU A 191 10.13 -13.38 -2.94
N LYS A 192 11.18 -12.55 -2.87
CA LYS A 192 12.06 -12.47 -1.70
C LYS A 192 12.34 -11.03 -1.36
N GLN A 193 12.34 -10.70 -0.07
CA GLN A 193 12.67 -9.36 0.40
C GLN A 193 14.06 -8.91 -0.07
N GLU A 194 15.05 -9.82 -0.07
CA GLU A 194 16.46 -9.53 -0.38
C GLU A 194 16.74 -9.08 -1.83
N ASP A 195 15.81 -9.30 -2.75
CA ASP A 195 15.96 -8.93 -4.16
C ASP A 195 15.65 -7.45 -4.42
N TYR A 196 15.14 -6.72 -3.42
CA TYR A 196 14.69 -5.34 -3.55
C TYR A 196 15.46 -4.40 -2.62
N ILE A 197 15.86 -3.24 -3.16
CA ILE A 197 16.51 -2.17 -2.40
C ILE A 197 15.75 -0.86 -2.56
N SER A 198 15.71 -0.06 -1.51
CA SER A 198 15.21 1.31 -1.57
C SER A 198 16.35 2.27 -1.90
N LEU A 199 16.13 3.18 -2.85
CA LEU A 199 17.06 4.22 -3.25
C LEU A 199 16.48 5.61 -2.94
N THR A 200 17.34 6.56 -2.62
CA THR A 200 16.96 7.95 -2.37
C THR A 200 18.08 8.91 -2.77
N SER A 201 17.84 10.22 -2.73
CA SER A 201 18.82 11.25 -3.04
C SER A 201 18.60 12.50 -2.19
N PHE A 202 19.38 12.63 -1.12
CA PHE A 202 19.38 13.80 -0.24
C PHE A 202 20.79 14.19 0.20
N THR A 203 20.97 15.46 0.57
CA THR A 203 22.29 16.02 0.93
C THR A 203 22.54 16.11 2.43
N HIS A 204 21.54 15.82 3.29
CA HIS A 204 21.71 15.86 4.76
C HIS A 204 22.36 14.58 5.34
N HIS A 205 22.50 13.54 4.52
CA HIS A 205 23.28 12.33 4.81
C HIS A 205 24.35 12.12 3.76
N PRO A 206 25.47 11.44 4.08
CA PRO A 206 26.49 11.08 3.09
C PRO A 206 25.90 10.23 1.95
N PHE A 207 26.34 10.49 0.72
CA PHE A 207 26.08 9.59 -0.40
C PHE A 207 26.75 8.22 -0.21
N TYR A 208 26.20 7.20 -0.85
CA TYR A 208 26.61 5.80 -0.80
C TYR A 208 26.55 5.17 0.59
N LYS A 209 25.77 5.77 1.50
CA LYS A 209 25.44 5.23 2.82
C LYS A 209 23.93 5.08 2.93
N PRO A 210 23.45 3.96 3.51
CA PRO A 210 22.05 3.81 3.80
C PRO A 210 21.66 4.66 5.01
N PHE A 211 20.46 5.24 4.98
CA PHE A 211 19.84 5.87 6.14
C PHE A 211 18.33 5.66 6.11
N ALA A 212 17.67 5.78 7.27
CA ALA A 212 16.22 5.74 7.33
C ALA A 212 15.67 7.12 6.97
N ILE A 213 14.91 7.21 5.88
CA ILE A 213 14.27 8.47 5.48
C ILE A 213 13.35 8.93 6.62
N GLU A 214 13.55 10.14 7.13
CA GLU A 214 12.91 10.65 8.33
C GLU A 214 11.50 11.21 8.07
N VAL A 215 10.60 10.34 7.58
CA VAL A 215 9.19 10.67 7.35
C VAL A 215 8.27 9.85 8.26
N PRO A 216 7.09 10.37 8.63
CA PRO A 216 6.16 9.71 9.55
C PRO A 216 5.79 8.27 9.14
N ASP A 217 5.66 8.03 7.83
CA ASP A 217 5.26 6.73 7.28
C ASP A 217 6.42 5.74 7.13
N ASN A 218 7.68 6.14 7.31
CA ASN A 218 8.80 5.21 7.49
C ASN A 218 8.88 4.76 8.96
N TRP A 219 7.75 4.28 9.48
CA TRP A 219 7.60 3.89 10.87
C TRP A 219 8.44 2.65 11.21
N ARG A 220 8.80 1.81 10.23
CA ARG A 220 9.74 0.70 10.37
C ARG A 220 11.20 1.16 10.55
N TRP A 221 11.52 2.40 10.17
CA TRP A 221 12.89 2.91 10.02
C TRP A 221 13.70 2.11 9.01
N ALA A 222 13.04 1.70 7.93
CA ALA A 222 13.67 0.99 6.83
C ALA A 222 14.68 1.89 6.14
N LEU A 223 15.78 1.27 5.69
CA LEU A 223 16.91 1.96 5.12
C LEU A 223 16.74 2.18 3.61
N SER A 224 17.20 3.33 3.13
CA SER A 224 17.34 3.63 1.70
C SER A 224 18.79 4.01 1.40
N TYR A 225 19.36 3.48 0.32
CA TYR A 225 20.69 3.85 -0.15
C TYR A 225 20.64 5.24 -0.80
N ASN A 226 21.49 6.13 -0.33
CA ASN A 226 21.53 7.51 -0.80
C ASN A 226 22.47 7.65 -1.99
N LEU A 227 21.98 8.12 -3.14
CA LEU A 227 22.76 8.37 -4.35
C LEU A 227 22.74 9.87 -4.71
N PRO A 228 23.77 10.39 -5.41
CA PRO A 228 23.65 11.65 -6.12
C PRO A 228 22.46 11.62 -7.09
N VAL A 229 21.80 12.77 -7.28
CA VAL A 229 20.57 12.84 -8.09
C VAL A 229 20.75 12.35 -9.53
N ASP A 230 21.90 12.63 -10.15
CA ASP A 230 22.18 12.20 -11.52
C ASP A 230 22.27 10.67 -11.62
N GLU A 231 22.86 10.01 -10.62
CA GLU A 231 22.95 8.54 -10.57
C GLU A 231 21.59 7.91 -10.24
N LEU A 232 20.79 8.53 -9.35
CA LEU A 232 19.43 8.06 -9.08
C LEU A 232 18.58 8.09 -10.36
N MET A 233 18.69 9.16 -11.16
CA MET A 233 17.97 9.30 -12.43
C MET A 233 18.45 8.34 -13.52
N GLU A 234 19.66 7.79 -13.43
CA GLU A 234 20.13 6.75 -14.35
C GLU A 234 19.48 5.38 -14.06
N VAL A 235 19.09 5.14 -12.81
CA VAL A 235 18.43 3.89 -12.38
C VAL A 235 16.91 3.92 -12.62
N MET A 236 16.29 5.10 -12.57
CA MET A 236 14.84 5.33 -12.66
C MET A 236 14.35 5.50 -14.10
#